data_AF-A0A967ZZY1-F1
#
_entry.id   AF-A0A967ZZY1-F1
#
_cell.length_a   1.000
_cell.length_b   1.000
_cell.length_c   1.000
_cell.angle_alpha   90.00
_cell.angle_beta   90.00
_cell.angle_gamma   90.00
#
_symmetry.space_group_name_H-M   'P 1'
#
loop_
_entity.id
_entity.type
_entity.pdbx_description
1 polymer ?
#
loop_
_entity_poly.entity_id
_entity_poly.type
_entity_poly.pdbx_seq_one_letter_code
_entity_poly.pdbx_strand_id
1 'polypeptide(L)'
;MLQFGSFFIVGAEENSPNANITSPLDAIWWAFVTITTVGFGDQYPVTDLGRIIGTLVIATGVILFSVLTGFIASKFYSRHNYDYENSESRAETELAYIREILESQALSLHNLEAQINQLQAQINRKDGE
;
A
#
# COMPACT_ATOMS: atom_id res chain seq x y z
N MET A 1 11.11 -20.13 16.61
CA MET A 1 11.18 -18.88 17.41
C MET A 1 10.44 -18.99 18.73
N LEU A 2 9.16 -19.41 18.79
CA LEU A 2 8.42 -19.55 20.06
C LEU A 2 8.95 -20.64 21.03
N GLN A 3 9.46 -21.76 20.52
CA GLN A 3 9.96 -22.86 21.38
C GLN A 3 11.20 -22.48 22.21
N PHE A 4 12.10 -21.66 21.67
CA PHE A 4 13.30 -21.24 22.39
C PHE A 4 13.00 -20.19 23.47
N GLY A 5 12.11 -19.23 23.20
CA GLY A 5 11.71 -18.23 24.20
C GLY A 5 11.01 -18.84 25.41
N SER A 6 10.21 -19.89 25.19
CA SER A 6 9.53 -20.64 26.24
C SER A 6 10.50 -21.43 27.14
N PHE A 7 11.55 -22.03 26.55
CA PHE A 7 12.58 -22.72 27.34
C PHE A 7 13.42 -21.76 28.18
N PHE A 8 13.80 -20.60 27.61
CA PHE A 8 14.59 -19.60 28.32
C PHE A 8 13.84 -18.90 29.46
N ILE A 9 12.54 -18.62 29.30
CA ILE A 9 11.74 -17.99 30.37
C ILE A 9 11.49 -18.96 31.51
N VAL A 10 11.20 -20.24 31.22
CA VAL A 10 11.01 -21.27 32.26
C VAL A 10 12.33 -21.49 33.01
N GLY A 11 13.48 -21.60 32.33
CA GLY A 11 14.77 -21.74 33.01
C GLY A 11 15.18 -20.50 33.84
N ALA A 12 14.74 -19.30 33.46
CA ALA A 12 14.97 -18.08 34.25
C ALA A 12 14.04 -17.98 35.47
N GLU A 13 12.80 -18.47 35.36
CA GLU A 13 11.79 -18.43 36.42
C GLU A 13 11.85 -19.64 37.37
N GLU A 14 12.39 -20.81 36.95
CA GLU A 14 12.48 -22.04 37.76
C GLU A 14 13.25 -21.86 39.09
N ASN A 15 14.15 -20.87 39.15
CA ASN A 15 14.92 -20.56 40.35
C ASN A 15 14.21 -19.62 41.36
N SER A 16 12.98 -19.17 41.07
CA SER A 16 12.22 -18.25 41.92
C SER A 16 11.06 -18.95 42.63
N PRO A 17 10.95 -18.86 43.97
CA PRO A 17 9.86 -19.48 44.72
C PRO A 17 8.47 -18.83 44.46
N ASN A 18 8.43 -17.67 43.78
CA ASN A 18 7.19 -16.98 43.40
C ASN A 18 6.88 -17.07 41.88
N ALA A 19 7.56 -17.96 41.14
CA ALA A 19 7.35 -18.11 39.71
C ALA A 19 5.95 -18.64 39.40
N ASN A 20 5.20 -17.92 38.57
CA ASN A 20 3.87 -18.34 38.11
C ASN A 20 3.86 -18.86 36.66
N ILE A 21 5.02 -18.95 36.03
CA ILE A 21 5.24 -19.57 34.71
C ILE A 21 6.07 -20.82 34.94
N THR A 22 5.40 -21.94 35.20
CA THR A 22 6.07 -23.19 35.59
C THR A 22 6.17 -24.20 34.45
N SER A 23 5.34 -24.08 33.42
CA SER A 23 5.40 -24.92 32.23
C SER A 23 5.66 -24.12 30.95
N PRO A 24 6.23 -24.76 29.92
CA PRO A 24 6.37 -24.16 28.60
C PRO A 24 5.04 -23.74 27.95
N LEU A 25 3.94 -24.42 28.32
CA LEU A 25 2.60 -24.10 27.84
C LEU A 25 2.06 -22.81 28.49
N ASP A 26 2.37 -22.58 29.77
CA ASP A 26 2.06 -21.32 30.46
C ASP A 26 2.82 -20.16 29.81
N ALA A 27 4.10 -20.34 29.51
CA ALA A 27 4.88 -19.33 28.81
C ALA A 27 4.27 -18.96 27.43
N ILE A 28 3.71 -19.95 26.71
CA ILE A 28 3.02 -19.71 25.43
C ILE A 28 1.70 -18.97 25.65
N TRP A 29 0.91 -19.37 26.65
CA TRP A 29 -0.33 -18.70 27.02
C TRP A 29 -0.09 -17.23 27.39
N TRP A 30 0.85 -16.98 28.30
CA TRP A 30 1.28 -15.65 28.69
C TRP A 30 1.75 -14.82 27.49
N ALA A 31 2.60 -15.38 26.63
CA ALA A 31 3.08 -14.68 25.44
C ALA A 31 1.93 -14.32 24.49
N PHE A 32 0.97 -15.22 24.30
CA PHE A 32 -0.19 -15.00 23.45
C PHE A 32 -1.09 -13.88 23.99
N VAL A 33 -1.44 -13.93 25.28
CA VAL A 33 -2.25 -12.91 25.98
C VAL A 33 -1.55 -11.55 26.00
N THR A 34 -0.22 -11.54 26.10
CA THR A 34 0.59 -10.31 26.09
C THR A 34 0.70 -9.72 24.70
N ILE A 35 0.97 -10.53 23.66
CA ILE A 35 1.06 -10.06 22.27
C ILE A 35 -0.30 -9.52 21.80
N THR A 36 -1.39 -10.16 22.19
CA THR A 36 -2.76 -9.69 21.88
C THR A 36 -3.20 -8.50 22.73
N THR A 37 -2.33 -8.01 23.63
CA THR A 37 -2.59 -6.89 24.55
C THR A 37 -3.77 -7.09 25.50
N VAL A 38 -4.23 -8.33 25.69
CA VAL A 38 -5.34 -8.67 26.60
C VAL A 38 -4.89 -8.53 28.06
N GLY A 39 -3.72 -9.09 28.39
CA GLY A 39 -3.08 -8.90 29.69
C GLY A 39 -3.91 -9.31 30.91
N PHE A 40 -4.41 -10.55 30.96
CA PHE A 40 -5.21 -11.05 32.10
C PHE A 40 -4.51 -10.89 33.47
N GLY A 41 -3.17 -10.85 33.50
CA GLY A 41 -2.39 -10.69 34.72
C GLY A 41 -2.35 -11.94 35.60
N ASP A 42 -2.88 -13.05 35.10
CA ASP A 42 -2.77 -14.38 35.69
C ASP A 42 -1.32 -14.85 35.68
N GLN A 43 -0.62 -14.72 34.56
CA GLN A 43 0.79 -15.10 34.44
C GLN A 43 1.63 -13.87 34.09
N TYR A 44 2.81 -13.74 34.70
CA TYR A 44 3.77 -12.68 34.42
C TYR A 44 5.16 -13.05 34.95
N PRO A 45 6.24 -12.59 34.30
CA PRO A 45 7.59 -12.81 34.81
C PRO A 45 7.81 -12.03 36.10
N VAL A 46 8.23 -12.72 37.16
CA VAL A 46 8.55 -12.10 38.45
C VAL A 46 10.03 -11.78 38.60
N THR A 47 10.89 -12.47 37.86
CA THR A 47 12.35 -12.30 37.91
C THR A 47 12.84 -11.14 37.03
N ASP A 48 13.96 -10.53 37.40
CA ASP A 48 14.56 -9.44 36.61
C ASP A 48 14.96 -9.90 35.20
N LEU A 49 15.50 -11.13 35.09
CA LEU A 49 15.79 -11.75 33.79
C LEU A 49 14.51 -12.05 33.00
N GLY A 50 13.46 -12.56 33.66
CA GLY A 50 12.17 -12.81 33.03
C GLY A 50 11.53 -11.54 32.48
N ARG A 51 11.68 -10.39 33.17
CA ARG A 51 11.18 -9.09 32.71
C ARG A 51 11.93 -8.56 31.48
N ILE A 52 13.24 -8.79 31.38
CA ILE A 52 14.03 -8.44 30.18
C ILE A 52 13.53 -9.26 28.98
N ILE A 53 13.41 -10.57 29.15
CA ILE A 53 12.86 -11.46 28.11
C ILE A 53 11.44 -11.02 27.75
N GLY A 54 10.63 -10.67 28.74
CA GLY A 54 9.25 -10.26 28.49
C GLY A 54 9.14 -8.96 27.70
N THR A 55 10.06 -8.02 27.92
CA THR A 55 10.15 -6.81 27.11
C THR A 55 10.46 -7.13 25.64
N LEU A 56 11.35 -8.08 25.37
CA LEU A 56 11.64 -8.54 24.00
C LEU A 56 10.43 -9.21 23.35
N VAL A 57 9.65 -9.98 24.11
CA VAL A 57 8.41 -10.61 23.63
C VAL A 57 7.38 -9.53 23.22
N ILE A 58 7.20 -8.50 24.06
CA ILE A 58 6.32 -7.37 23.75
C ILE A 58 6.79 -6.64 22.48
N ALA A 59 8.08 -6.34 22.38
CA ALA A 59 8.65 -5.69 21.19
C ALA A 59 8.41 -6.51 19.91
N THR A 60 8.55 -7.83 20.00
CA THR A 60 8.27 -8.75 18.87
C THR A 60 6.80 -8.69 18.46
N GLY A 61 5.88 -8.60 19.43
CA GLY A 61 4.46 -8.40 19.18
C GLY A 61 4.19 -7.13 18.35
N VAL A 62 4.78 -6.00 18.75
CA VAL A 62 4.63 -4.72 18.04
C VAL A 62 5.15 -4.79 16.59
N ILE A 63 6.30 -5.45 16.39
CA ILE A 63 6.87 -5.64 15.05
C ILE A 63 5.92 -6.47 14.16
N LEU A 64 5.35 -7.56 14.69
CA LEU A 64 4.38 -8.39 13.96
C LEU A 64 3.15 -7.59 13.50
N PHE A 65 2.56 -6.79 14.39
CA PHE A 65 1.43 -5.93 14.02
C PHE A 65 1.84 -4.89 12.98
N SER A 66 3.02 -4.28 13.12
CA SER A 66 3.53 -3.28 12.16
C SER A 66 3.69 -3.85 10.74
N VAL A 67 4.23 -5.07 10.63
CA VAL A 67 4.37 -5.78 9.34
C VAL A 67 3.01 -6.12 8.75
N LEU A 68 2.06 -6.61 9.56
CA LEU A 68 0.71 -6.92 9.09
C LEU A 68 -0.01 -5.67 8.57
N THR A 69 0.06 -4.56 9.32
CA THR A 69 -0.50 -3.27 8.90
C THR A 69 0.17 -2.77 7.62
N GLY A 70 1.51 -2.86 7.53
CA GLY A 70 2.26 -2.48 6.32
C GLY A 70 1.91 -3.32 5.10
N PHE A 71 1.71 -4.64 5.29
CA PHE A 71 1.30 -5.54 4.22
C PHE A 71 -0.08 -5.16 3.67
N ILE A 72 -1.06 -4.92 4.54
CA ILE A 72 -2.39 -4.46 4.14
C ILE A 72 -2.30 -3.11 3.43
N ALA A 73 -1.58 -2.14 4.02
CA ALA A 73 -1.39 -0.81 3.44
C ALA A 73 -0.76 -0.88 2.04
N SER A 74 0.26 -1.72 1.83
CA SER A 74 0.89 -1.88 0.51
C SER A 74 -0.08 -2.41 -0.55
N LYS A 75 -0.99 -3.32 -0.20
CA LYS A 75 -2.03 -3.82 -1.11
C LYS A 75 -3.02 -2.72 -1.50
N PHE A 76 -3.39 -1.85 -0.57
CA PHE A 76 -4.24 -0.69 -0.86
C PHE A 76 -3.51 0.37 -1.68
N TYR A 77 -2.25 0.65 -1.36
CA TYR A 77 -1.43 1.65 -2.05
C TYR A 77 -1.17 1.25 -3.51
N SER A 78 -0.84 -0.02 -3.76
CA SER A 78 -0.70 -0.54 -5.12
C SER A 78 -1.97 -0.34 -5.92
N ARG A 79 -3.15 -0.63 -5.36
CA ARG A 79 -4.41 -0.44 -6.09
C ARG A 79 -4.65 1.02 -6.46
N HIS A 80 -4.39 1.94 -5.54
CA HIS A 80 -4.55 3.36 -5.78
C HIS A 80 -3.62 3.88 -6.90
N ASN A 81 -2.33 3.53 -6.85
CA ASN A 81 -1.38 3.98 -7.87
C ASN A 81 -1.68 3.39 -9.25
N TYR A 82 -2.07 2.12 -9.31
CA TYR A 82 -2.49 1.50 -10.58
C TYR A 82 -3.70 2.22 -11.21
N ASP A 83 -4.68 2.62 -10.40
CA ASP A 83 -5.86 3.32 -10.89
C ASP A 83 -5.53 4.77 -11.32
N TYR A 84 -4.62 5.46 -10.62
CA TYR A 84 -4.14 6.80 -11.00
C TYR A 84 -3.33 6.80 -12.30
N GLU A 85 -2.30 5.96 -12.41
CA GLU A 85 -1.42 5.90 -13.59
C GLU A 85 -2.21 5.52 -14.85
N ASN A 86 -3.19 4.62 -14.72
CA ASN A 86 -4.07 4.24 -15.82
C ASN A 86 -5.06 5.36 -16.19
N SER A 87 -5.51 6.18 -15.24
CA SER A 87 -6.37 7.33 -15.53
C SER A 87 -5.63 8.46 -16.25
N GLU A 88 -4.37 8.70 -15.86
CA GLU A 88 -3.50 9.68 -16.51
C GLU A 88 -3.18 9.26 -17.95
N SER A 89 -2.80 8.00 -18.16
CA SER A 89 -2.55 7.46 -19.50
C SER A 89 -3.79 7.52 -20.42
N ARG A 90 -4.99 7.28 -19.87
CA ARG A 90 -6.26 7.45 -20.61
C ARG A 90 -6.49 8.90 -20.99
N ALA A 91 -6.31 9.82 -20.05
CA ALA A 91 -6.46 11.25 -20.30
C ALA A 91 -5.46 11.73 -21.37
N GLU A 92 -4.20 11.28 -21.33
CA GLU A 92 -3.21 11.59 -22.36
C GLU A 92 -3.61 11.05 -23.74
N THR A 93 -4.11 9.81 -23.80
CA THR A 93 -4.57 9.20 -25.06
C THR A 93 -5.78 9.95 -25.63
N GLU A 94 -6.74 10.31 -24.78
CA GLU A 94 -7.91 11.10 -25.18
C GLU A 94 -7.50 12.50 -25.68
N LEU A 95 -6.56 13.16 -24.99
CA LEU A 95 -6.03 14.46 -25.40
C LEU A 95 -5.27 14.38 -26.73
N ALA A 96 -4.46 13.33 -26.93
CA ALA A 96 -3.75 13.11 -28.19
C ALA A 96 -4.74 12.93 -29.35
N TYR A 97 -5.79 12.13 -29.14
CA TYR A 97 -6.85 11.92 -30.12
C TYR A 97 -7.62 13.22 -30.45
N ILE A 98 -7.99 14.01 -29.44
CA ILE A 98 -8.66 15.30 -29.64
C ILE A 98 -7.78 16.26 -30.45
N ARG A 99 -6.48 16.32 -30.16
CA ARG A 99 -5.52 17.17 -30.91
C ARG A 99 -5.43 16.75 -32.38
N GLU A 100 -5.34 15.45 -32.65
CA GLU A 100 -5.30 14.94 -34.02
C GLU A 100 -6.55 15.33 -34.82
N ILE A 101 -7.75 15.21 -34.21
CA ILE A 101 -8.99 15.66 -34.85
C ILE A 101 -8.96 17.16 -35.13
N LEU A 102 -8.55 17.98 -34.15
CA LEU A 102 -8.50 19.44 -34.33
C LEU A 102 -7.58 19.85 -35.48
N GLU A 103 -6.43 19.19 -35.62
CA GLU A 103 -5.52 19.41 -36.75
C GLU A 103 -6.15 19.02 -38.09
N SER A 104 -6.83 17.86 -38.14
CA SER A 104 -7.52 17.40 -39.36
C SER A 104 -8.64 18.35 -39.80
N GLN A 105 -9.36 18.94 -38.84
CA GLN A 105 -10.41 19.92 -39.10
C GLN A 105 -9.83 21.23 -39.63
N ALA A 106 -8.74 21.71 -39.03
CA ALA A 106 -8.06 22.92 -39.48
C ALA A 106 -7.57 22.81 -40.94
N LEU A 107 -7.02 21.65 -41.31
CA LEU A 107 -6.59 21.37 -42.69
C LEU A 107 -7.77 21.33 -43.67
N SER A 108 -8.89 20.72 -43.27
CA SER A 108 -10.09 20.64 -44.10
C SER A 108 -10.69 22.02 -44.38
N LEU A 109 -10.72 22.90 -43.36
CA LEU A 109 -11.17 24.29 -43.50
C LEU A 109 -10.27 25.08 -44.44
N HIS A 110 -8.95 24.94 -44.30
CA HIS A 110 -7.99 25.62 -45.17
C HIS A 110 -8.16 25.22 -46.65
N ASN A 111 -8.34 23.92 -46.91
CA ASN A 111 -8.58 23.42 -48.27
C ASN A 111 -9.90 23.94 -48.85
N LEU A 112 -10.95 24.03 -48.03
CA LEU A 112 -12.24 24.57 -48.47
C LEU A 112 -12.13 26.06 -48.85
N GLU A 113 -11.44 26.86 -48.06
CA GLU A 113 -11.19 28.27 -48.37
C GLU A 113 -10.41 28.41 -49.69
N ALA A 114 -9.40 27.57 -49.91
CA ALA A 114 -8.66 27.54 -51.17
C ALA A 114 -9.56 27.20 -52.38
N GLN A 115 -10.47 26.24 -52.25
CA GLN A 115 -11.43 25.88 -53.30
C GLN A 115 -12.41 27.01 -53.60
N ILE A 116 -12.95 27.67 -52.57
CA ILE A 116 -13.85 28.82 -52.73
C ILE A 116 -13.13 29.94 -53.49
N ASN A 117 -11.91 30.28 -53.07
CA ASN A 117 -11.10 31.31 -53.72
C ASN A 117 -10.79 30.96 -55.18
N GLN A 118 -10.49 29.69 -55.48
CA GLN A 118 -10.30 29.21 -56.85
C GLN A 118 -11.56 29.33 -57.70
N LEU A 119 -12.73 28.95 -57.16
CA LEU A 119 -14.01 29.07 -57.86
C LEU A 119 -14.37 30.53 -58.14
N GLN A 120 -14.18 31.44 -57.18
CA GLN A 120 -14.38 32.87 -57.40
C GLN A 120 -13.44 33.41 -58.49
N ALA A 121 -12.18 32.96 -58.53
CA ALA A 121 -11.26 33.33 -59.60
C ALA A 121 -11.70 32.81 -60.98
N GLN A 122 -12.32 31.63 -61.05
CA GLN A 122 -12.89 31.09 -62.29
C GLN A 122 -14.12 31.87 -62.76
N ILE A 123 -15.02 32.25 -61.85
CA ILE A 123 -16.21 33.07 -62.15
C ILE A 123 -15.79 34.45 -62.67
N ASN A 124 -14.89 35.14 -61.96
CA ASN A 124 -14.42 36.47 -62.37
C ASN A 124 -13.74 36.48 -63.75
N ARG A 125 -13.11 35.36 -64.16
CA ARG A 125 -12.55 35.25 -65.52
C ARG A 125 -13.63 35.04 -66.59
N LYS A 126 -14.72 34.35 -66.25
CA LYS A 126 -15.80 34.03 -67.19
C LYS A 126 -16.74 35.21 -67.46
N ASP A 127 -16.92 36.11 -66.49
CA ASP A 127 -17.77 37.30 -66.65
C ASP A 127 -17.03 38.48 -67.35
N GLY A 128 -15.73 38.35 -67.60
CA GLY A 128 -14.90 39.35 -68.27
C GLY A 128 -14.61 39.10 -69.75
N GLU A 129 -15.05 37.96 -70.30
CA GLU A 129 -15.07 37.64 -71.75
C GLU A 129 -16.45 37.91 -72.36
#